data_AF-A0A954A0V1-F1
#
_entry.id   AF-A0A954A0V1-F1
#
_cell.length_a   1.000
_cell.length_b   1.000
_cell.length_c   1.000
_cell.angle_alpha   90.00
_cell.angle_beta   90.00
_cell.angle_gamma   90.00
#
_symmetry.space_group_name_H-M   'P 1'
#
loop_
_entity.id
_entity.type
_entity.pdbx_description
1 polymer ?
#
loop_
_entity_poly.entity_id
_entity_poly.type
_entity_poly.pdbx_seq_one_letter_code
_entity_poly.pdbx_strand_id
1 'polypeptide(L)'
;MTAGARPSWSPALLGALATAFYLATVQRQLWGDGVTFFDRLRQGGDQLLYNHALFLPLAKLVERVVSLVVPIDAERAMKVLAALAGGVGVGLTAAAGEILLRHRGHAAAAAAGVALMIGQWFHSTTAELHSLHGACAALLWLCLLAVVHLR
;
A
#
# COMPACT_ATOMS: atom_id res chain seq x y z
N MET A 1 36.89 -0.35 -18.14
CA MET A 1 35.64 0.00 -17.44
C MET A 1 35.18 -1.25 -16.73
N THR A 2 35.37 -1.33 -15.42
CA THR A 2 34.87 -2.46 -14.62
C THR A 2 33.35 -2.44 -14.70
N ALA A 3 32.74 -3.58 -15.04
CA ALA A 3 31.30 -3.75 -14.94
C ALA A 3 30.91 -3.60 -13.47
N GLY A 4 30.62 -2.37 -13.05
CA GLY A 4 30.17 -2.06 -11.70
C GLY A 4 28.98 -2.94 -11.37
N ALA A 5 29.02 -3.58 -10.21
CA ALA A 5 27.95 -4.45 -9.73
C ALA A 5 26.61 -3.70 -9.89
N ARG A 6 25.73 -4.23 -10.74
CA ARG A 6 24.42 -3.61 -10.94
C ARG A 6 23.69 -3.67 -9.61
N PRO A 7 23.18 -2.55 -9.07
CA PRO A 7 22.42 -2.57 -7.83
C PRO A 7 21.28 -3.59 -7.93
N SER A 8 21.24 -4.52 -6.97
CA SER A 8 20.35 -5.68 -6.97
C SER A 8 19.10 -5.46 -6.11
N TRP A 9 18.49 -4.29 -6.21
CA TRP A 9 17.22 -4.04 -5.52
C TRP A 9 16.09 -4.64 -6.34
N SER A 10 15.25 -5.46 -5.72
CA SER A 10 14.03 -5.96 -6.36
C SER A 10 12.86 -5.01 -6.08
N PRO A 11 11.90 -4.86 -7.00
CA PRO A 11 10.67 -4.12 -6.75
C PRO A 11 9.93 -4.60 -5.47
N ALA A 12 9.99 -5.91 -5.21
CA ALA A 12 9.44 -6.50 -3.98
C ALA A 12 10.14 -6.00 -2.72
N LEU A 13 11.46 -5.84 -2.74
CA LEU A 13 12.21 -5.29 -1.60
C LEU A 13 11.82 -3.83 -1.34
N LEU A 14 11.65 -3.01 -2.39
CA LEU A 14 11.18 -1.63 -2.24
C LEU A 14 9.78 -1.57 -1.64
N GLY A 15 8.87 -2.44 -2.08
CA GLY A 15 7.53 -2.54 -1.50
C GLY A 15 7.53 -3.00 -0.03
N ALA A 16 8.41 -3.94 0.33
CA ALA A 16 8.58 -4.40 1.70
C ALA A 16 9.14 -3.29 2.60
N LEU A 17 10.14 -2.54 2.13
CA LEU A 17 10.70 -1.39 2.85
C LEU A 17 9.66 -0.27 3.03
N ALA A 18 8.85 0.01 2.00
CA ALA A 18 7.76 0.97 2.10
C ALA A 18 6.69 0.51 3.09
N THR A 19 6.31 -0.77 3.07
CA THR A 19 5.39 -1.35 4.08
C THR A 19 5.93 -1.15 5.49
N ALA A 20 7.21 -1.50 5.72
CA ALA A 20 7.84 -1.34 7.02
C ALA A 20 7.89 0.13 7.45
N PHE A 21 8.20 1.05 6.54
CA PHE A 21 8.16 2.49 6.77
C PHE A 21 6.76 2.97 7.18
N TYR A 22 5.71 2.56 6.47
CA TYR A 22 4.33 2.92 6.81
C TYR A 22 3.89 2.33 8.15
N LEU A 23 4.21 1.06 8.43
CA LEU A 23 3.92 0.43 9.72
C LEU A 23 4.64 1.09 10.88
N ALA A 24 5.89 1.53 10.68
CA ALA A 24 6.67 2.26 11.69
C ALA A 24 6.18 3.70 11.89
N THR A 25 5.45 4.25 10.93
CA THR A 25 4.95 5.62 11.00
C THR A 25 3.61 5.67 11.71
N VAL A 26 3.65 5.97 13.00
CA VAL A 26 2.44 6.10 13.83
C VAL A 26 1.81 7.46 13.60
N GLN A 27 0.77 7.53 12.76
CA GLN A 27 -0.13 8.67 12.78
C GLN A 27 -1.05 8.59 14.01
N ARG A 28 -0.75 9.42 15.02
CA ARG A 28 -1.66 9.67 16.14
C ARG A 28 -2.78 10.58 15.65
N GLN A 29 -3.97 10.00 15.45
CA GLN A 29 -5.27 10.67 15.31
C GLN A 29 -5.21 12.09 14.72
N LEU A 30 -4.83 12.21 13.44
CA LEU A 30 -5.34 13.33 12.67
C LEU A 30 -6.78 12.95 12.31
N TRP A 31 -7.77 13.55 12.99
CA TRP A 31 -9.22 13.47 12.70
C TRP A 31 -10.14 12.49 13.45
N GLY A 32 -9.74 11.87 14.57
CA GLY A 32 -10.72 11.10 15.37
C GLY A 32 -11.36 9.91 14.62
N ASP A 33 -10.66 9.42 13.59
CA ASP A 33 -11.21 8.57 12.52
C ASP A 33 -11.50 7.11 12.93
N GLY A 34 -10.89 6.60 14.00
CA GLY A 34 -11.09 5.19 14.39
C GLY A 34 -12.44 4.92 15.06
N VAL A 35 -12.77 5.71 16.07
CA VAL A 35 -13.93 5.47 16.96
C VAL A 35 -15.23 5.86 16.26
N THR A 36 -15.26 7.04 15.64
CA THR A 36 -16.47 7.58 14.99
C THR A 36 -16.88 6.77 13.75
N PHE A 37 -15.90 6.24 13.00
CA PHE A 37 -16.16 5.40 11.84
C PHE A 37 -16.71 4.04 12.25
N PHE A 38 -16.14 3.40 13.27
CA PHE A 38 -16.64 2.12 13.78
C PHE A 38 -18.03 2.23 14.40
N ASP A 39 -18.31 3.31 15.12
CA ASP A 39 -19.64 3.59 15.66
C ASP A 39 -20.66 3.82 14.54
N ARG A 40 -20.30 4.56 13.48
CA ARG A 40 -21.16 4.74 12.29
C ARG A 40 -21.36 3.44 11.49
N LEU A 41 -20.35 2.58 11.45
CA LEU A 41 -20.43 1.24 10.85
C LEU A 41 -21.38 0.33 11.65
N ARG A 42 -21.35 0.41 12.98
CA ARG A 42 -22.29 -0.31 13.88
C ARG A 42 -23.70 0.25 13.85
N GLN A 43 -23.87 1.54 13.54
CA GLN A 43 -25.16 2.23 13.47
C GLN A 43 -25.89 2.08 12.12
N GLY A 44 -25.39 1.26 11.19
CA GLY A 44 -26.13 0.88 9.98
C GLY A 44 -26.02 1.85 8.80
N GLY A 45 -24.90 2.55 8.66
CA GLY A 45 -24.64 3.37 7.46
C GLY A 45 -24.39 2.52 6.21
N ASP A 46 -25.45 2.08 5.52
CA ASP A 46 -25.38 1.25 4.30
C ASP A 46 -24.45 1.83 3.21
N GLN A 47 -24.35 3.16 3.11
CA GLN A 47 -23.43 3.84 2.18
C GLN A 47 -21.94 3.62 2.50
N LEU A 48 -21.58 3.54 3.79
CA LEU A 48 -20.18 3.34 4.20
C LEU A 48 -19.76 1.88 3.98
N LEU A 49 -20.68 0.93 4.16
CA LEU A 49 -20.46 -0.49 3.85
C LEU A 49 -20.22 -0.72 2.35
N TYR A 50 -20.99 -0.05 1.47
CA TYR A 50 -20.81 -0.17 0.03
C TYR A 50 -19.42 0.28 -0.44
N ASN A 51 -18.93 1.42 0.08
CA ASN A 51 -17.60 1.94 -0.28
C ASN A 51 -16.45 1.04 0.24
N HIS A 52 -16.69 0.21 1.25
CA HIS A 52 -15.66 -0.61 1.90
C HIS A 52 -15.88 -2.12 1.71
N ALA A 53 -16.70 -2.53 0.73
CA ALA A 53 -17.16 -3.91 0.55
C ALA A 53 -16.02 -4.94 0.48
N LEU A 54 -14.86 -4.58 -0.09
CA LEU A 54 -13.66 -5.42 -0.09
C LEU A 54 -12.67 -5.08 1.03
N PHE A 55 -12.63 -3.82 1.47
CA PHE A 55 -11.67 -3.36 2.48
C PHE A 55 -11.92 -4.01 3.85
N LEU A 56 -13.17 -4.09 4.30
CA LEU A 56 -13.49 -4.67 5.62
C LEU A 56 -13.26 -6.19 5.70
N PRO A 57 -13.67 -7.01 4.71
CA PRO A 57 -13.33 -8.44 4.72
C PRO A 57 -11.82 -8.68 4.67
N LEU A 58 -11.07 -7.90 3.89
CA LEU A 58 -9.61 -8.00 3.84
C LEU A 58 -8.98 -7.60 5.17
N ALA A 59 -9.47 -6.52 5.81
CA ALA A 59 -8.99 -6.12 7.13
C ALA A 59 -9.30 -7.20 8.18
N LYS A 60 -10.47 -7.86 8.10
CA LYS A 60 -10.80 -8.98 8.99
C LYS A 60 -9.89 -10.19 8.77
N LEU A 61 -9.49 -10.46 7.54
CA LEU A 61 -8.51 -11.50 7.23
C LEU A 61 -7.13 -11.14 7.82
N VAL A 62 -6.69 -9.89 7.65
CA VAL A 62 -5.45 -9.38 8.25
C VAL A 62 -5.49 -9.50 9.78
N GLU A 63 -6.60 -9.10 10.41
CA GLU A 63 -6.82 -9.23 11.86
C GLU A 63 -6.63 -10.69 12.30
N ARG A 64 -7.28 -11.65 11.62
CA ARG A 64 -7.17 -13.08 11.94
C ARG A 64 -5.75 -13.61 11.82
N VAL A 65 -5.03 -13.23 10.76
CA VAL A 65 -3.67 -13.73 10.50
C VAL A 65 -2.66 -13.11 11.47
N VAL A 66 -2.70 -11.79 11.65
CA VAL A 66 -1.74 -11.09 12.52
C VAL A 66 -1.99 -11.44 13.99
N SER A 67 -3.25 -11.63 14.40
CA SER A 67 -3.62 -12.05 15.76
C SER A 67 -3.14 -13.45 16.14
N LEU A 68 -2.65 -14.26 15.19
CA LEU A 68 -1.94 -15.50 15.50
C LEU A 68 -0.60 -15.25 16.21
N VAL A 69 -0.02 -14.05 16.04
CA VAL A 69 1.29 -13.68 16.58
C VAL A 69 1.18 -12.53 17.58
N VAL A 70 0.39 -11.50 17.27
CA VAL A 70 0.20 -10.32 18.12
C VAL A 70 -1.28 -9.92 18.11
N PRO A 71 -1.96 -9.89 19.27
CA PRO A 71 -3.35 -9.44 19.34
C PRO A 71 -3.51 -8.00 18.83
N ILE A 72 -4.34 -7.82 17.82
CA ILE A 72 -4.67 -6.51 17.26
C ILE A 72 -6.18 -6.31 17.18
N ASP A 73 -6.63 -5.07 17.36
CA ASP A 73 -8.02 -4.69 17.10
C ASP A 73 -8.26 -4.42 15.60
N ALA A 74 -9.52 -4.21 15.25
CA ALA A 74 -9.92 -3.97 13.87
C ALA A 74 -9.32 -2.67 13.28
N GLU A 75 -9.10 -1.63 14.09
CA GLU A 75 -8.48 -0.38 13.63
C GLU A 75 -7.02 -0.63 13.21
N ARG A 76 -6.25 -1.32 14.05
CA ARG A 76 -4.88 -1.72 13.73
C ARG A 76 -4.84 -2.63 12.51
N ALA A 77 -5.79 -3.56 12.37
CA ALA A 77 -5.87 -4.43 11.20
C ALA A 77 -6.09 -3.63 9.89
N MET A 78 -6.96 -2.62 9.91
CA MET A 78 -7.17 -1.73 8.76
C MET A 78 -5.90 -0.92 8.43
N LYS A 79 -5.20 -0.40 9.44
CA LYS A 79 -3.93 0.31 9.25
C LYS A 79 -2.83 -0.60 8.68
N VAL A 80 -2.76 -1.85 9.14
CA VAL A 80 -1.84 -2.85 8.58
C VAL A 80 -2.18 -3.13 7.12
N LEU A 81 -3.47 -3.28 6.78
CA LEU A 81 -3.91 -3.47 5.40
C LEU A 81 -3.55 -2.26 4.51
N ALA A 82 -3.77 -1.04 4.99
CA ALA A 82 -3.43 0.18 4.28
C ALA A 82 -1.92 0.29 4.03
N ALA A 83 -1.09 -0.03 5.02
CA ALA A 83 0.36 -0.06 4.90
C ALA A 83 0.84 -1.12 3.90
N LEU A 84 0.27 -2.33 3.94
CA LEU A 84 0.55 -3.41 2.99
C LEU A 84 0.18 -3.00 1.57
N ALA A 85 -1.02 -2.47 1.37
CA ALA A 85 -1.47 -2.00 0.07
C ALA A 85 -0.59 -0.87 -0.46
N GLY A 86 -0.23 0.09 0.39
CA GLY A 86 0.68 1.17 0.04
C GLY A 86 2.05 0.65 -0.41
N GLY A 87 2.63 -0.30 0.34
CA GLY A 87 3.90 -0.92 -0.01
C GLY A 87 3.82 -1.74 -1.31
N VAL A 88 2.75 -2.50 -1.52
CA VAL A 88 2.49 -3.19 -2.80
C VAL A 88 2.42 -2.18 -3.95
N GLY A 89 1.70 -1.07 -3.79
CA GLY A 89 1.63 0.00 -4.78
C GLY A 89 3.00 0.59 -5.14
N VAL A 90 3.87 0.82 -4.15
CA VAL A 90 5.26 1.26 -4.37
C VAL A 90 6.07 0.22 -5.13
N GLY A 91 5.97 -1.06 -4.75
CA GLY A 91 6.66 -2.16 -5.45
C GLY A 91 6.21 -2.30 -6.90
N LEU A 92 4.91 -2.19 -7.16
CA LEU A 92 4.35 -2.21 -8.52
C LEU A 92 4.80 -1.00 -9.34
N THR A 93 4.88 0.18 -8.72
CA THR A 93 5.41 1.40 -9.36
C THR A 93 6.88 1.22 -9.73
N ALA A 94 7.69 0.61 -8.88
CA ALA A 94 9.08 0.29 -9.19
C ALA A 94 9.17 -0.67 -10.38
N ALA A 95 8.36 -1.74 -10.40
CA ALA A 95 8.31 -2.68 -11.51
C ALA A 95 7.89 -2.01 -12.84
N ALA A 96 6.86 -1.16 -12.80
CA ALA A 96 6.40 -0.38 -13.95
C ALA A 96 7.49 0.59 -14.44
N GLY A 97 8.19 1.25 -13.52
CA GLY A 97 9.31 2.13 -13.82
C GLY A 97 10.48 1.41 -14.46
N GLU A 98 10.78 0.16 -14.07
CA GLU A 98 11.84 -0.63 -14.71
C GLU A 98 11.53 -0.91 -16.19
N ILE A 99 10.26 -1.17 -16.53
CA ILE A 99 9.82 -1.37 -17.92
C ILE A 99 9.96 -0.07 -18.72
N LEU A 100 9.45 1.05 -18.16
CA LEU A 100 9.39 2.33 -18.86
C LEU A 100 10.74 3.03 -19.00
N LEU A 101 11.48 3.12 -17.91
CA LEU A 101 12.72 3.92 -17.84
C LEU A 101 13.93 3.12 -18.28
N ARG A 102 13.82 1.79 -18.39
CA ARG A 102 14.91 0.85 -18.70
C ARG A 102 16.14 1.04 -17.80
N HIS A 103 15.95 1.63 -16.63
CA HIS A 103 17.02 1.96 -15.69
C HIS A 103 16.54 1.79 -14.25
N ARG A 104 17.08 0.78 -13.57
CA ARG A 104 16.66 0.39 -12.21
C ARG A 104 16.81 1.50 -11.18
N GLY A 105 17.88 2.29 -11.27
CA GLY A 105 18.11 3.40 -10.34
C GLY A 105 17.05 4.49 -10.46
N HIS A 106 16.59 4.80 -11.69
CA HIS A 106 15.53 5.79 -11.89
C HIS A 106 14.17 5.24 -11.46
N ALA A 107 13.90 3.96 -11.72
CA ALA A 107 12.69 3.30 -11.24
C ALA A 107 12.62 3.27 -9.70
N ALA A 108 13.73 2.96 -9.03
CA ALA A 108 13.82 2.99 -7.58
C ALA A 108 13.64 4.42 -7.02
N ALA A 109 14.26 5.43 -7.64
CA ALA A 109 14.09 6.83 -7.24
C ALA A 109 12.64 7.31 -7.43
N ALA A 110 11.99 6.94 -8.53
CA ALA A 110 10.57 7.24 -8.76
C ALA A 110 9.67 6.56 -7.73
N ALA A 111 9.91 5.28 -7.44
CA ALA A 111 9.15 4.53 -6.42
C ALA A 111 9.37 5.11 -5.02
N ALA A 112 10.59 5.52 -4.67
CA ALA A 112 10.88 6.22 -3.42
C ALA A 112 10.16 7.58 -3.35
N GLY A 113 10.14 8.32 -4.46
CA GLY A 113 9.37 9.56 -4.58
C GLY A 113 7.89 9.34 -4.30
N VAL A 114 7.27 8.34 -4.94
CA VAL A 114 5.87 7.95 -4.67
C VAL A 114 5.69 7.53 -3.22
N ALA A 115 6.62 6.75 -2.66
CA ALA A 115 6.52 6.29 -1.29
C ALA A 115 6.47 7.45 -0.27
N LEU A 116 7.19 8.53 -0.57
CA LEU A 116 7.30 9.75 0.24
C LEU A 116 6.28 10.83 -0.11
N MET A 117 5.49 10.67 -1.18
CA MET A 117 4.43 11.62 -1.51
C MET A 117 3.43 11.70 -0.36
N ILE A 118 3.11 12.92 0.07
CA ILE A 118 2.30 13.16 1.26
C ILE A 118 0.95 12.43 1.23
N GLY A 119 0.28 12.39 0.08
CA GLY A 119 -0.99 11.68 -0.09
C GLY A 119 -0.83 10.15 0.04
N GLN A 120 0.19 9.58 -0.60
CA GLN A 120 0.47 8.15 -0.51
C GLN A 120 0.84 7.75 0.93
N TRP A 121 1.71 8.52 1.58
CA TRP A 121 2.08 8.31 2.97
C TRP A 121 0.87 8.40 3.90
N PHE A 122 0.05 9.45 3.74
CA PHE A 122 -1.14 9.66 4.55
C PHE A 122 -2.12 8.48 4.43
N HIS A 123 -2.47 8.09 3.21
CA HIS A 123 -3.43 6.99 2.99
C HIS A 123 -2.88 5.62 3.38
N SER A 124 -1.55 5.44 3.40
CA SER A 124 -0.91 4.18 3.80
C SER A 124 -0.69 4.05 5.31
N THR A 125 -0.96 5.11 6.07
CA THR A 125 -0.78 5.16 7.53
C THR A 125 -2.08 5.39 8.31
N THR A 126 -3.19 5.60 7.59
CA THR A 126 -4.55 5.74 8.10
C THR A 126 -5.39 4.47 7.84
N ALA A 127 -6.52 4.34 8.53
CA ALA A 127 -7.46 3.22 8.34
C ALA A 127 -8.37 3.46 7.13
N GLU A 128 -7.78 3.68 5.96
CA GLU A 128 -8.45 4.16 4.75
C GLU A 128 -8.22 3.21 3.57
N LEU A 129 -9.23 3.10 2.69
CA LEU A 129 -9.17 2.20 1.53
C LEU A 129 -8.32 2.74 0.37
N HIS A 130 -7.92 4.01 0.42
CA HIS A 130 -7.32 4.73 -0.70
C HIS A 130 -6.01 4.08 -1.18
N SER A 131 -5.18 3.57 -0.28
CA SER A 131 -3.95 2.85 -0.66
C SER A 131 -4.23 1.53 -1.37
N LEU A 132 -5.37 0.87 -1.08
CA LEU A 132 -5.80 -0.32 -1.81
C LEU A 132 -6.19 0.02 -3.25
N HIS A 133 -6.93 1.12 -3.47
CA HIS A 133 -7.21 1.61 -4.81
C HIS A 133 -5.93 1.99 -5.56
N GLY A 134 -4.98 2.65 -4.89
CA GLY A 134 -3.67 2.97 -5.46
C GLY A 134 -2.90 1.72 -5.92
N ALA A 135 -2.89 0.66 -5.11
CA ALA A 135 -2.27 -0.61 -5.46
C ALA A 135 -2.94 -1.28 -6.69
N CYS A 136 -4.27 -1.28 -6.74
CA CYS A 136 -5.02 -1.80 -7.89
C CYS A 136 -4.73 -1.00 -9.16
N ALA A 137 -4.68 0.33 -9.08
CA ALA A 137 -4.34 1.20 -10.20
C ALA A 137 -2.89 0.93 -10.69
N ALA A 138 -1.94 0.78 -9.78
CA ALA A 138 -0.55 0.44 -10.12
C ALA A 138 -0.44 -0.95 -10.79
N LEU A 139 -1.23 -1.93 -10.33
CA LEU A 139 -1.28 -3.26 -10.93
C LEU A 139 -1.84 -3.20 -12.36
N LEU A 140 -2.97 -2.52 -12.56
CA LEU A 140 -3.55 -2.32 -13.88
C LEU A 140 -2.56 -1.64 -14.83
N TRP A 141 -1.85 -0.62 -14.35
CA TRP A 141 -0.83 0.06 -15.14
C TRP A 141 0.32 -0.87 -15.50
N LEU A 142 0.83 -1.68 -14.56
CA LEU A 142 1.87 -2.67 -14.83
C LEU A 142 1.41 -3.71 -15.88
N CYS A 143 0.19 -4.21 -15.76
CA CYS A 143 -0.39 -5.15 -16.74
C CYS A 143 -0.47 -4.53 -18.13
N LEU A 144 -0.91 -3.26 -18.24
CA LEU A 144 -0.95 -2.54 -19.52
C LEU A 144 0.45 -2.38 -20.12
N LEU A 145 1.44 -2.00 -19.32
CA LEU A 145 2.83 -1.89 -19.78
C LEU A 145 3.39 -3.22 -20.26
N ALA A 146 3.12 -4.31 -19.54
CA ALA A 146 3.54 -5.65 -19.94
C ALA A 146 2.93 -6.05 -21.29
N VAL A 147 1.63 -5.80 -21.50
CA VAL A 147 0.96 -6.12 -22.78
C VAL A 147 1.56 -5.31 -23.95
N VAL A 148 1.90 -4.04 -23.73
CA VAL A 148 2.48 -3.19 -24.78
C VAL A 148 3.91 -3.60 -25.13
N HIS A 149 4.71 -4.03 -24.15
CA HIS A 149 6.14 -4.35 -24.35
C HIS A 149 6.42 -5.81 -24.70
N LEU A 150 5.44 -6.70 -24.56
CA LEU A 150 5.52 -8.11 -24.99
C LEU A 150 5.09 -8.32 -26.46
N ARG A 151 4.69 -7.24 -27.16
CA ARG A 151 4.39 -7.23 -28.59
C ARG A 151 5.55 -6.62 -29.37
#